data_AF-G3MTW9-F1
#
_entry.id   AF-G3MTW9-F1
#
_cell.length_a   1.000
_cell.length_b   1.000
_cell.length_c   1.000
_cell.angle_alpha   90.00
_cell.angle_beta   90.00
_cell.angle_gamma   90.00
#
_symmetry.space_group_name_H-M   'P 1'
#
loop_
_entity.id
_entity.type
_entity.pdbx_description
1 polymer ?
#
loop_
_entity_poly.entity_id
_entity_poly.type
_entity_poly.pdbx_seq_one_letter_code
_entity_poly.pdbx_strand_id
1 'polypeptide(L)'
;MQGRDRNYLLYFVLQRCYPRLDVNVSTGTNHLLKSPFCIHPKTGNVAVPLNVGKIEEFDVSKCPRIDHVVEELSSLLAERGNDENEDSKNRKFLAYKHGALAPYVENFEKFVSACIS
;
A
#
# COMPACT_ATOMS: atom_id res chain seq x y z
N MET A 1 14.53 -30.31 41.29
CA MET A 1 13.52 -29.61 40.47
C MET A 1 14.15 -28.33 39.95
N GLN A 2 14.44 -28.28 38.65
CA GLN A 2 15.06 -27.10 38.04
C GLN A 2 14.07 -25.94 38.09
N GLY A 3 14.46 -24.83 38.72
CA GLY A 3 13.61 -23.66 38.88
C GLY A 3 13.15 -23.13 37.53
N ARG A 4 11.86 -22.82 37.40
CA ARG A 4 11.30 -22.18 36.20
C ARG A 4 12.10 -20.92 35.89
N ASP A 5 12.62 -20.82 34.67
CA ASP A 5 13.30 -19.63 34.18
C ASP A 5 12.35 -18.42 34.30
N ARG A 6 12.79 -17.36 35.01
CA ARG A 6 12.00 -16.14 35.20
C ARG A 6 11.63 -15.48 33.88
N ASN A 7 12.39 -15.74 32.81
CA ASN A 7 12.17 -15.16 31.49
C ASN A 7 11.28 -16.02 30.58
N TYR A 8 10.75 -17.15 31.06
CA TYR A 8 9.94 -18.05 30.24
C TYR A 8 8.79 -17.34 29.51
N LEU A 9 8.06 -16.45 30.20
CA LEU A 9 6.98 -15.68 29.60
C LEU A 9 7.49 -14.69 28.54
N LEU A 10 8.64 -14.06 28.77
CA LEU A 10 9.27 -13.18 27.80
C LEU A 10 9.65 -13.94 26.53
N TYR A 11 10.30 -15.10 26.67
CA TYR A 11 10.62 -15.96 25.53
C TYR A 11 9.37 -16.41 24.77
N PHE A 12 8.30 -16.76 25.49
CA PHE A 12 7.03 -17.12 24.89
C PHE A 12 6.45 -15.96 24.04
N VAL A 13 6.43 -14.73 24.60
CA VAL A 13 5.94 -13.55 23.87
C VAL A 13 6.81 -13.25 22.65
N LEU A 14 8.14 -13.26 22.79
CA LEU A 14 9.04 -13.00 21.66
C LEU A 14 8.88 -14.06 20.56
N GLN A 15 8.82 -15.34 20.91
CA GLN A 15 8.66 -16.42 19.94
C GLN A 15 7.35 -16.33 19.14
N ARG A 16 6.29 -15.75 19.73
CA ARG A 16 4.95 -15.67 19.14
C ARG A 16 4.65 -14.35 18.46
N CYS A 17 5.15 -13.25 18.99
CA CYS A 17 4.76 -11.90 18.57
C CYS A 17 5.88 -11.12 17.89
N TYR A 18 7.15 -11.51 18.08
CA TYR A 18 8.25 -10.82 17.41
C TYR A 18 8.23 -11.11 15.89
N PRO A 19 8.43 -10.11 15.03
CA PRO A 19 8.43 -10.31 13.58
C PRO A 19 9.55 -11.26 13.15
N ARG A 20 9.20 -12.28 12.35
CA ARG A 20 10.19 -13.16 11.73
C ARG A 20 10.69 -12.50 10.46
N LEU A 21 11.95 -12.07 10.49
CA LEU A 21 12.59 -11.41 9.35
C LEU A 21 13.11 -12.46 8.37
N ASP A 22 12.82 -12.28 7.09
CA ASP A 22 13.49 -13.02 6.03
C ASP A 22 14.88 -12.41 5.81
N VAL A 23 15.91 -13.02 6.41
CA VAL A 23 17.27 -12.47 6.41
C VAL A 23 17.82 -12.32 4.98
N ASN A 24 17.44 -13.22 4.07
CA ASN A 24 17.98 -13.24 2.70
C ASN A 24 17.55 -12.02 1.87
N VAL A 25 16.48 -11.33 2.25
CA VAL A 25 16.05 -10.11 1.57
C VAL A 25 16.85 -8.87 2.00
N SER A 26 17.61 -8.95 3.10
CA SER A 26 18.32 -7.80 3.69
C SER A 26 19.85 -7.90 3.66
N THR A 27 20.44 -9.09 3.47
CA THR A 27 21.90 -9.27 3.57
C THR A 27 22.66 -8.98 2.27
N GLY A 28 22.01 -9.11 1.11
CA GLY A 28 22.64 -8.91 -0.20
C GLY A 28 22.17 -7.62 -0.86
N THR A 29 23.07 -6.85 -1.44
CA THR A 29 22.75 -5.60 -2.17
C THR A 29 22.06 -5.82 -3.51
N ASN A 30 22.14 -7.03 -4.06
CA ASN A 30 21.61 -7.38 -5.38
C ASN A 30 20.24 -8.07 -5.32
N HIS A 31 19.59 -8.09 -4.15
CA HIS A 31 18.29 -8.72 -4.00
C HIS A 31 17.22 -7.91 -4.74
N LEU A 32 16.43 -8.58 -5.57
CA LEU A 32 15.32 -7.95 -6.30
C LEU A 32 14.06 -8.02 -5.46
N LEU A 33 13.50 -6.85 -5.13
CA LEU A 33 12.23 -6.75 -4.41
C LEU A 33 11.12 -6.25 -5.35
N LYS A 34 9.87 -6.55 -4.99
CA LYS A 34 8.69 -6.08 -5.70
C LYS A 34 8.64 -4.55 -5.68
N SER A 35 8.39 -3.94 -6.84
CA SER A 35 8.16 -2.49 -6.94
C SER A 35 6.82 -2.08 -6.29
N PRO A 36 6.74 -0.89 -5.67
CA PRO A 36 5.47 -0.32 -5.23
C PRO A 36 4.44 -0.26 -6.36
N PHE A 37 3.16 -0.37 -6.01
CA PHE A 37 2.01 -0.39 -6.91
C PHE A 37 1.94 -1.56 -7.92
N CYS A 38 2.88 -2.52 -7.89
CA CYS A 38 2.75 -3.72 -8.71
C CYS A 38 1.53 -4.57 -8.33
N ILE A 39 0.84 -5.10 -9.33
CA ILE A 39 -0.30 -6.00 -9.17
C ILE A 39 0.19 -7.39 -8.74
N HIS A 40 -0.42 -7.96 -7.71
CA HIS A 40 -0.15 -9.35 -7.33
C HIS A 40 -0.93 -10.29 -8.26
N PRO A 41 -0.26 -11.18 -9.02
CA PRO A 41 -0.89 -11.89 -10.14
C PRO A 41 -2.02 -12.83 -9.73
N LYS A 42 -1.96 -13.41 -8.52
CA LYS A 42 -2.99 -14.36 -8.07
C LYS A 42 -4.20 -13.70 -7.42
N THR A 43 -4.06 -12.51 -6.84
CA THR A 43 -5.13 -11.85 -6.08
C THR A 43 -5.71 -10.65 -6.80
N GLY A 44 -4.95 -10.06 -7.74
CA GLY A 44 -5.29 -8.80 -8.38
C GLY A 44 -5.06 -7.57 -7.48
N ASN A 45 -4.60 -7.75 -6.23
CA ASN A 45 -4.37 -6.65 -5.31
C ASN A 45 -3.18 -5.79 -5.76
N VAL A 46 -3.35 -4.47 -5.65
CA VAL A 46 -2.28 -3.50 -5.84
C VAL A 46 -1.36 -3.47 -4.60
N ALA A 47 -0.04 -3.51 -4.77
CA ALA A 47 0.92 -3.33 -3.68
C ALA A 47 1.00 -1.87 -3.23
N VAL A 48 0.06 -1.46 -2.39
CA VAL A 48 -0.09 -0.07 -1.94
C VAL A 48 0.89 0.30 -0.81
N PRO A 49 1.45 1.52 -0.80
CA PRO A 49 2.24 2.02 0.32
C PRO A 49 1.39 2.19 1.59
N LEU A 50 1.90 1.70 2.71
CA LEU A 50 1.20 1.76 4.00
C LEU A 50 1.46 3.10 4.70
N ASN A 51 0.42 3.64 5.35
CA ASN A 51 0.56 4.81 6.20
C ASN A 51 0.85 4.36 7.64
N VAL A 52 2.08 4.56 8.10
CA VAL A 52 2.52 4.15 9.45
C VAL A 52 1.69 4.81 10.55
N GLY A 53 1.26 6.07 10.37
CA GLY A 53 0.44 6.79 11.35
C GLY A 53 -1.02 6.30 11.46
N LYS A 54 -1.47 5.46 10.52
CA LYS A 54 -2.82 4.86 10.49
C LYS A 54 -2.76 3.34 10.30
N ILE A 55 -1.67 2.72 10.73
CA ILE A 55 -1.42 1.30 10.43
C ILE A 55 -2.46 0.37 11.09
N GLU A 56 -2.99 0.76 12.25
CA GLU A 56 -4.03 0.01 12.97
C GLU A 56 -5.37 -0.02 12.21
N GLU A 57 -5.63 0.98 11.36
CA GLU A 57 -6.83 1.07 10.52
C GLU A 57 -6.70 0.25 9.22
N PHE A 58 -5.50 -0.25 8.90
CA PHE A 58 -5.23 -0.92 7.63
C PHE A 58 -5.83 -2.33 7.59
N ASP A 59 -6.81 -2.50 6.70
CA ASP A 59 -7.49 -3.78 6.47
C ASP A 59 -7.00 -4.42 5.16
N VAL A 60 -6.26 -5.53 5.29
CA VAL A 60 -5.70 -6.30 4.17
C VAL A 60 -6.79 -6.83 3.23
N SER A 61 -8.00 -7.10 3.74
CA SER A 61 -9.11 -7.61 2.95
C SER A 61 -9.71 -6.55 2.01
N LYS A 62 -9.47 -5.27 2.31
CA LYS A 62 -9.98 -4.11 1.56
C LYS A 62 -8.92 -3.48 0.64
N CYS A 63 -7.79 -4.14 0.43
CA CYS A 63 -6.79 -3.65 -0.52
C CYS A 63 -7.40 -3.51 -1.93
N PRO A 64 -7.09 -2.41 -2.65
CA PRO A 64 -7.65 -2.18 -3.98
C PRO A 64 -7.21 -3.28 -4.95
N ARG A 65 -8.18 -3.83 -5.69
CA ARG A 65 -7.96 -4.82 -6.74
C ARG A 65 -8.01 -4.15 -8.12
N ILE A 66 -7.21 -4.65 -9.04
CA ILE A 66 -7.03 -4.03 -10.36
C ILE A 66 -8.32 -4.00 -11.20
N ASP A 67 -9.15 -5.03 -11.12
CA ASP A 67 -10.45 -5.09 -11.80
C ASP A 67 -11.34 -3.92 -11.38
N HIS A 68 -11.53 -3.73 -10.08
CA HIS A 68 -12.33 -2.63 -9.55
C HIS A 68 -11.74 -1.25 -9.85
N VAL A 69 -10.42 -1.10 -9.76
CA VAL A 69 -9.75 0.17 -10.07
C VAL A 69 -9.94 0.54 -11.55
N VAL A 70 -9.85 -0.42 -12.47
CA VAL A 70 -10.06 -0.15 -13.90
C VAL A 70 -11.51 0.24 -14.19
N GLU A 71 -12.48 -0.44 -13.58
CA GLU A 71 -13.91 -0.11 -13.70
C GLU A 71 -14.22 1.29 -13.17
N GLU A 72 -13.69 1.62 -11.99
CA GLU A 72 -13.83 2.94 -11.35
C GLU A 72 -13.25 4.05 -12.23
N LEU A 73 -12.02 3.87 -12.71
CA LEU A 73 -11.38 4.85 -13.60
C LEU A 73 -12.14 5.06 -14.90
N SER A 74 -12.66 3.98 -15.48
CA SER A 74 -13.46 4.05 -16.71
C SER A 74 -14.74 4.86 -16.49
N SER A 75 -15.39 4.66 -15.34
CA SER A 75 -16.60 5.38 -14.95
C SER A 75 -16.31 6.87 -14.73
N LEU A 76 -15.27 7.21 -13.97
CA LEU A 76 -14.85 8.59 -13.70
C LEU A 76 -14.48 9.36 -14.99
N LEU A 77 -13.85 8.68 -15.95
CA LEU A 77 -13.52 9.28 -17.24
C LEU A 77 -14.76 9.50 -18.12
N ALA A 78 -15.72 8.58 -18.10
CA ALA A 78 -16.98 8.72 -18.82
C ALA A 78 -17.83 9.88 -18.28
N GLU A 79 -17.95 9.99 -16.96
CA GLU A 79 -18.65 11.10 -16.29
C GLU A 79 -18.06 12.45 -16.68
N ARG A 80 -16.72 12.55 -16.72
CA ARG A 80 -16.04 13.77 -17.14
C ARG A 80 -16.20 14.09 -18.63
N GLY A 81 -16.35 13.08 -19.48
CA GLY A 81 -16.63 13.27 -20.91
C GLY A 81 -17.97 13.96 -21.17
N ASN A 82 -18.95 13.71 -20.29
CA ASN A 82 -20.30 14.28 -20.36
C ASN A 82 -20.43 15.68 -19.75
N ASP A 83 -19.39 16.21 -19.10
CA ASP A 83 -19.39 17.57 -18.56
C ASP A 83 -19.29 18.59 -19.72
N GLU A 84 -20.28 19.48 -19.85
CA GLU A 84 -20.35 20.46 -20.93
C GLU A 84 -19.45 21.69 -20.70
N ASN A 85 -18.84 21.83 -19.51
CA ASN A 85 -17.96 22.95 -19.18
C ASN A 85 -16.55 22.81 -19.80
N GLU A 86 -16.27 23.58 -20.86
CA GLU A 86 -14.97 23.61 -21.54
C GLU A 86 -13.79 24.03 -20.63
N ASP A 87 -14.01 24.95 -19.68
CA ASP A 87 -12.99 25.40 -18.72
C ASP A 87 -12.50 24.27 -17.79
N SER A 88 -13.37 23.29 -17.49
CA SER A 88 -13.02 22.12 -16.68
C SER A 88 -12.26 21.05 -17.46
N LYS A 89 -12.38 21.01 -18.79
CA LYS A 89 -11.71 20.02 -19.66
C LYS A 89 -10.22 20.31 -19.85
N ASN A 90 -9.83 21.59 -19.79
CA ASN A 90 -8.46 22.03 -20.09
C ASN A 90 -7.43 21.71 -18.98
N ARG A 91 -7.89 21.42 -17.75
CA ARG A 91 -7.01 20.95 -16.66
C ARG A 91 -6.66 19.46 -16.83
N LYS A 92 -5.39 19.11 -16.60
CA LYS A 92 -4.92 17.72 -16.58
C LYS A 92 -5.61 16.96 -15.45
N PHE A 93 -6.63 16.18 -15.77
CA PHE A 93 -7.31 15.31 -14.82
C PHE A 93 -6.58 14.00 -14.71
N LEU A 94 -6.23 13.69 -13.47
CA LEU A 94 -5.57 12.46 -13.10
C LEU A 94 -6.61 11.60 -12.40
N ALA A 95 -7.36 10.79 -13.16
CA ALA A 95 -8.48 10.02 -12.64
C ALA A 95 -8.11 9.16 -11.42
N TYR A 96 -6.86 8.66 -11.38
CA TYR A 96 -6.34 7.89 -10.24
C TYR A 96 -6.24 8.67 -8.92
N LYS A 97 -6.29 10.02 -8.96
CA LYS A 97 -6.34 10.88 -7.76
C LYS A 97 -7.76 11.06 -7.20
N HIS A 98 -8.77 10.49 -7.84
CA HIS A 98 -10.17 10.66 -7.45
C HIS A 98 -10.88 9.33 -7.13
N GLY A 99 -10.17 8.21 -7.16
CA GLY A 99 -10.72 6.89 -6.88
C GLY A 99 -10.08 6.19 -5.68
N ALA A 100 -10.29 4.88 -5.56
CA ALA A 100 -9.84 4.04 -4.46
C ALA A 100 -8.32 4.03 -4.26
N LEU A 101 -7.53 4.34 -5.31
CA LEU A 101 -6.07 4.38 -5.24
C LEU A 101 -5.52 5.72 -4.70
N ALA A 102 -6.31 6.78 -4.74
CA ALA A 102 -5.90 8.14 -4.38
C ALA A 102 -5.20 8.26 -3.02
N PRO A 103 -5.74 7.74 -1.90
CA PRO A 103 -5.11 7.91 -0.58
C PRO A 103 -3.72 7.26 -0.50
N TYR A 104 -3.49 6.18 -1.24
CA TYR A 104 -2.20 5.49 -1.27
C TYR A 104 -1.17 6.23 -2.12
N VAL A 105 -1.61 6.85 -3.22
CA VAL A 105 -0.77 7.71 -4.05
C VAL A 105 -0.36 8.96 -3.27
N GLU A 106 -1.29 9.62 -2.58
CA GLU A 106 -0.99 10.78 -1.75
C GLU A 106 0.00 10.45 -0.62
N ASN A 107 -0.16 9.29 0.03
CA ASN A 107 0.79 8.83 1.03
C ASN A 107 2.20 8.66 0.44
N PHE A 108 2.30 8.11 -0.77
CA PHE A 108 3.56 7.94 -1.47
C PHE A 108 4.18 9.26 -1.94
N GLU A 109 3.37 10.20 -2.44
CA GLU A 109 3.82 11.54 -2.82
C GLU A 109 4.45 12.26 -1.62
N LYS A 110 3.83 12.19 -0.44
CA LYS A 110 4.39 12.74 0.80
C LYS A 110 5.76 12.13 1.15
N PHE A 111 5.88 10.81 1.05
CA PHE A 111 7.15 10.13 1.27
C PHE A 111 8.23 10.60 0.29
N VAL A 112 7.93 10.65 -1.01
CA VAL A 112 8.87 11.09 -2.05
C VAL A 112 9.29 12.54 -1.84
N SER A 113 8.35 13.43 -1.55
CA SER A 113 8.65 14.84 -1.24
C SER A 113 9.59 14.98 -0.05
N ALA A 114 9.42 14.17 1.00
CA ALA A 114 10.31 14.16 2.15
C ALA A 114 11.72 13.62 1.86
N CYS A 115 11.88 12.74 0.85
CA CYS A 115 13.18 12.22 0.45
C CYS A 115 13.99 13.19 -0.44
N ILE A 116 13.31 14.12 -1.10
CA ILE A 116 13.94 15.06 -2.05
C ILE A 116 14.19 16.45 -1.41
N SER A 117 13.55 16.73 -0.27
CA SER A 117 13.74 17.96 0.51
C SER A 117 15.02 17.90 1.34
#